data_AF-H3CP38-F1
#
_entry.id   AF-H3CP38-F1
#
_cell.length_a   1.000
_cell.length_b   1.000
_cell.length_c   1.000
_cell.angle_alpha   90.00
_cell.angle_beta   90.00
_cell.angle_gamma   90.00
#
_symmetry.space_group_name_H-M   'P 1'
#
loop_
_entity.id
_entity.type
_entity.pdbx_description
1 polymer ?
#
loop_
_entity_poly.entity_id
_entity_poly.type
_entity_poly.pdbx_seq_one_letter_code
_entity_poly.pdbx_strand_id
1 'polypeptide(L)'
;DTITWTWQGPGAFKILWLTLCQLHNEFVIEFLPVYTPSEEEKRNPALFAINVRRVMAKALGVPITDYSFEDCQLAMAEGQLRLPVDTCLLEYARLVRRLGLKPKNTEKVLQEYGNRARKLEGQKLDLEDFAQFLDVPVSDMLRDMFSLFDEHDESYIDVREYVIALSVVCRPARTLETMKLAFKMFEAEEDGAITQLELAVILKTALGVTHLGVSRLFNAIDLADTGKITFEKFRSLMELNSDFAEDFLTSPPSLNPRGTATPKLSNGICPDFSPNDHVAAER
;
A
#
# COMPACT_ATOMS: atom_id res chain seq x y z
N ASP A 1 -8.43 -20.25 -7.18
CA ASP A 1 -8.66 -20.19 -8.63
C ASP A 1 -7.62 -21.06 -9.32
N THR A 2 -8.04 -22.05 -10.11
CA THR A 2 -7.13 -22.88 -10.93
C THR A 2 -6.82 -22.20 -12.28
N ILE A 3 -7.40 -21.03 -12.53
CA ILE A 3 -7.18 -20.26 -13.74
C ILE A 3 -6.32 -19.04 -13.40
N THR A 4 -5.02 -19.13 -13.68
CA THR A 4 -4.14 -17.96 -13.63
C THR A 4 -4.21 -17.23 -14.97
N TRP A 5 -4.86 -16.07 -15.00
CA TRP A 5 -4.85 -15.16 -16.15
C TRP A 5 -3.62 -14.24 -16.20
N THR A 6 -2.74 -14.35 -15.21
CA THR A 6 -1.54 -13.52 -15.06
C THR A 6 -0.29 -14.36 -15.27
N TRP A 7 0.79 -13.73 -15.75
CA TRP A 7 2.10 -14.38 -15.95
C TRP A 7 2.75 -14.86 -14.64
N GLN A 8 2.26 -14.40 -13.49
CA GLN A 8 2.70 -14.77 -12.15
C GLN A 8 1.58 -15.55 -11.46
N GLY A 9 1.91 -16.76 -11.01
CA GLY A 9 0.98 -17.70 -10.38
C GLY A 9 1.57 -19.11 -10.27
N PRO A 10 0.82 -20.10 -9.75
CA PRO A 10 1.25 -21.50 -9.71
C PRO A 10 1.64 -22.03 -11.10
N GLY A 11 2.73 -22.79 -11.18
CA GLY A 11 3.14 -23.42 -12.45
C GLY A 11 2.11 -24.43 -12.97
N ALA A 12 2.15 -24.71 -14.28
CA ALA A 12 1.16 -25.56 -14.96
C ALA A 12 0.92 -26.92 -14.28
N PHE A 13 1.97 -27.58 -13.77
CA PHE A 13 1.83 -28.86 -13.06
C PHE A 13 1.10 -28.73 -11.73
N LYS A 14 1.33 -27.63 -10.99
CA LYS A 14 0.62 -27.37 -9.73
C LYS A 14 -0.85 -27.06 -10.01
N ILE A 15 -1.14 -26.30 -11.07
CA ILE A 15 -2.51 -26.06 -11.51
C ILE A 15 -3.19 -27.38 -11.89
N LEU A 16 -2.55 -28.18 -12.75
CA LEU A 16 -3.09 -29.48 -13.17
C LEU A 16 -3.38 -30.37 -11.97
N TRP A 17 -2.46 -30.46 -11.02
CA TRP A 17 -2.66 -31.21 -9.78
C TRP A 17 -3.85 -30.70 -8.97
N LEU A 18 -3.95 -29.38 -8.75
CA LEU A 18 -5.07 -28.78 -8.03
C LEU A 18 -6.41 -29.03 -8.73
N THR A 19 -6.45 -28.92 -10.05
CA THR A 19 -7.64 -29.22 -10.85
C THR A 19 -8.01 -30.70 -10.77
N LEU A 20 -7.04 -31.61 -10.80
CA LEU A 20 -7.28 -33.05 -10.62
C LEU A 20 -7.76 -33.41 -9.20
N CYS A 21 -7.40 -32.63 -8.19
CA CYS A 21 -7.93 -32.76 -6.84
C CYS A 21 -9.37 -32.22 -6.70
N GLN A 22 -9.90 -31.52 -7.70
CA GLN A 22 -11.30 -31.10 -7.77
C GLN A 22 -12.08 -32.13 -8.60
N LEU A 23 -12.64 -33.15 -7.93
CA LEU A 23 -13.41 -34.24 -8.55
C LEU A 23 -14.56 -33.77 -9.45
N HIS A 24 -15.06 -32.55 -9.21
CA HIS A 24 -16.06 -31.89 -10.03
C HIS A 24 -15.74 -30.39 -10.10
N ASN A 25 -15.71 -29.84 -11.31
CA ASN A 25 -15.60 -28.41 -11.57
C ASN A 25 -16.81 -27.99 -12.41
N GLU A 26 -17.68 -27.17 -11.83
CA GLU A 26 -18.80 -26.57 -12.56
C GLU A 26 -18.32 -25.26 -13.20
N PHE A 27 -18.51 -25.13 -14.50
CA PHE A 27 -18.17 -23.93 -15.24
C PHE A 27 -19.30 -23.57 -16.19
N VAL A 28 -19.74 -22.31 -16.13
CA VAL A 28 -20.79 -21.76 -16.99
C VAL A 28 -20.16 -20.71 -17.89
N ILE A 29 -20.32 -20.88 -19.20
CA ILE A 29 -19.93 -19.87 -20.20
C ILE A 29 -21.19 -19.14 -20.60
N GLU A 30 -21.24 -17.84 -20.33
CA GLU A 30 -22.27 -16.95 -20.86
C GLU A 30 -21.70 -16.12 -22.01
N PHE A 31 -22.32 -16.21 -23.19
CA PHE A 31 -21.95 -15.41 -24.34
C PHE A 31 -22.77 -14.12 -24.34
N LEU A 32 -22.11 -12.99 -24.05
CA LEU A 32 -22.74 -11.68 -24.13
C LEU A 32 -22.92 -11.24 -25.59
N PRO A 33 -23.94 -10.42 -25.90
CA PRO A 33 -24.11 -9.82 -27.22
C PRO A 33 -22.86 -9.06 -27.67
N VAL A 34 -22.63 -9.00 -28.99
CA VAL A 34 -21.49 -8.28 -29.56
C VAL A 34 -21.57 -6.79 -29.20
N TYR A 35 -20.58 -6.31 -28.44
CA TYR A 35 -20.49 -4.91 -28.06
C TYR A 35 -19.89 -4.08 -29.21
N THR A 36 -20.67 -3.14 -29.74
CA THR A 36 -20.27 -2.31 -30.88
C THR A 36 -19.91 -0.89 -30.39
N PRO A 37 -18.68 -0.40 -30.66
CA PRO A 37 -18.25 0.91 -30.17
C PRO A 37 -19.01 2.05 -30.85
N SER A 38 -19.37 3.05 -30.04
CA SER A 38 -19.82 4.37 -30.50
C SER A 38 -18.69 5.16 -31.17
N GLU A 39 -19.03 6.26 -31.87
CA GLU A 39 -18.01 7.14 -32.49
C GLU A 39 -17.05 7.75 -31.47
N GLU A 40 -17.50 8.00 -30.24
CA GLU A 40 -16.67 8.50 -29.15
C GLU A 40 -15.68 7.42 -28.67
N GLU A 41 -16.15 6.19 -28.49
CA GLU A 41 -15.32 5.04 -28.11
C GLU A 41 -14.32 4.66 -29.20
N LYS A 42 -14.68 4.84 -30.48
CA LYS A 42 -13.73 4.66 -31.59
C LYS A 42 -12.58 5.65 -31.53
N ARG A 43 -12.81 6.85 -31.00
CA ARG A 43 -11.79 7.89 -30.81
C ARG A 43 -11.02 7.72 -29.50
N ASN A 44 -11.61 7.06 -28.50
CA ASN A 44 -11.01 6.81 -27.19
C ASN A 44 -11.05 5.32 -26.82
N PRO A 45 -9.98 4.55 -27.13
CA PRO A 45 -9.91 3.12 -26.82
C PRO A 45 -10.02 2.79 -25.32
N ALA A 46 -9.59 3.70 -24.44
CA ALA A 46 -9.71 3.48 -22.99
C ALA A 46 -11.18 3.54 -22.54
N LEU A 47 -11.96 4.48 -23.08
CA LEU A 47 -13.39 4.58 -22.81
C LEU A 47 -14.13 3.32 -23.26
N PHE A 48 -13.80 2.80 -24.44
CA PHE A 48 -14.33 1.52 -24.93
C PHE A 48 -14.07 0.37 -23.94
N ALA A 49 -12.81 0.21 -23.51
CA ALA A 49 -12.42 -0.84 -22.56
C ALA A 49 -13.17 -0.72 -21.22
N ILE A 50 -13.32 0.51 -20.69
CA ILE A 50 -14.07 0.80 -19.47
C ILE A 50 -15.54 0.38 -19.61
N ASN A 51 -16.18 0.71 -20.73
CA ASN A 51 -17.58 0.39 -20.95
C ASN A 51 -17.81 -1.11 -21.17
N VAL A 52 -16.94 -1.78 -21.93
CA VAL A 52 -16.98 -3.25 -22.08
C VAL A 52 -16.83 -3.94 -20.72
N ARG A 53 -15.86 -3.52 -19.90
CA ARG A 53 -15.69 -4.01 -18.53
C ARG A 53 -16.97 -3.82 -17.70
N ARG A 54 -17.65 -2.67 -17.83
CA ARG A 54 -18.91 -2.40 -17.12
C ARG A 54 -20.01 -3.37 -17.53
N VAL A 55 -20.12 -3.68 -18.82
CA VAL A 55 -21.08 -4.67 -19.31
C VAL A 55 -20.79 -6.07 -18.74
N MET A 56 -19.52 -6.49 -18.74
CA MET A 56 -19.11 -7.78 -18.17
C MET A 56 -19.38 -7.86 -16.66
N ALA A 57 -19.02 -6.82 -15.90
CA ALA A 57 -19.25 -6.77 -14.46
C ALA A 57 -20.75 -6.80 -14.11
N LYS A 58 -21.57 -6.09 -14.90
CA LYS A 58 -23.04 -6.11 -14.75
C LYS A 58 -23.61 -7.50 -15.00
N ALA A 59 -23.14 -8.22 -16.02
CA ALA A 59 -23.60 -9.58 -16.29
C ALA A 59 -23.21 -10.56 -15.16
N LEU A 60 -22.01 -10.39 -14.59
CA LEU A 60 -21.51 -11.21 -13.48
C LEU A 60 -22.11 -10.83 -12.11
N GLY A 61 -22.78 -9.68 -12.00
CA GLY A 61 -23.30 -9.17 -10.72
C GLY A 61 -22.20 -8.79 -9.72
N VAL A 62 -21.01 -8.41 -10.21
CA VAL A 62 -19.86 -8.06 -9.37
C VAL A 62 -19.53 -6.57 -9.44
N PRO A 63 -18.98 -5.98 -8.36
CA PRO A 63 -18.49 -4.60 -8.40
C PRO A 63 -17.25 -4.49 -9.32
N ILE A 64 -17.00 -3.28 -9.79
CA ILE A 64 -15.80 -2.96 -10.58
C ILE A 64 -14.80 -2.33 -9.63
N THR A 65 -13.53 -2.71 -9.76
CA THR A 65 -12.42 -2.03 -9.09
C THR A 65 -11.38 -1.61 -10.12
N ASP A 66 -10.76 -0.44 -9.91
CA ASP A 66 -9.66 0.08 -10.72
C ASP A 66 -8.31 -0.31 -10.12
N TYR A 67 -8.16 -1.57 -9.70
CA TYR A 67 -6.87 -2.10 -9.26
C TYR A 67 -6.10 -2.69 -10.44
N SER A 68 -4.82 -2.34 -10.55
CA SER A 68 -3.89 -3.00 -11.45
C SER A 68 -3.34 -4.28 -10.82
N PHE A 69 -2.72 -5.13 -11.64
CA PHE A 69 -1.97 -6.28 -11.13
C PHE A 69 -0.84 -5.87 -10.16
N GLU A 70 -0.25 -4.69 -10.37
CA GLU A 70 0.80 -4.16 -9.49
C GLU A 70 0.24 -3.76 -8.12
N ASP A 71 -1.00 -3.27 -8.06
CA ASP A 71 -1.70 -2.95 -6.82
C ASP A 71 -1.98 -4.24 -6.02
N CYS A 72 -2.39 -5.31 -6.70
CA CYS A 72 -2.52 -6.63 -6.08
C CYS A 72 -1.18 -7.17 -5.57
N GLN A 73 -0.07 -6.98 -6.31
CA GLN A 73 1.25 -7.39 -5.84
C GLN A 73 1.68 -6.63 -4.58
N LEU A 74 1.38 -5.34 -4.50
CA LEU A 74 1.64 -4.53 -3.31
C LEU A 74 0.85 -5.09 -2.11
N ALA A 75 -0.44 -5.37 -2.28
CA ALA A 75 -1.30 -5.92 -1.23
C ALA A 75 -0.94 -7.37 -0.84
N MET A 76 -0.46 -8.18 -1.79
CA MET A 76 -0.14 -9.59 -1.58
C MET A 76 1.34 -9.85 -1.28
N ALA A 77 2.16 -8.82 -1.13
CA ALA A 77 3.57 -9.00 -0.89
C ALA A 77 3.81 -9.70 0.46
N GLU A 78 4.47 -10.86 0.40
CA GLU A 78 4.89 -11.62 1.57
C GLU A 78 6.18 -11.00 2.16
N GLY A 79 6.03 -9.82 2.76
CA GLY A 79 7.07 -9.16 3.58
C GLY A 79 6.90 -9.48 5.07
N GLN A 80 7.88 -9.07 5.89
CA GLN A 80 7.75 -9.18 7.35
C GLN A 80 6.68 -8.22 7.90
N LEU A 81 6.46 -7.08 7.23
CA LEU A 81 5.26 -6.26 7.43
C LEU A 81 4.26 -6.59 6.32
N ARG A 82 3.12 -7.17 6.69
CA ARG A 82 1.97 -7.28 5.79
C ARG A 82 1.20 -5.97 5.82
N LEU A 83 0.81 -5.48 4.64
CA LEU A 83 -0.01 -4.30 4.55
C LEU A 83 -1.45 -4.61 5.01
N PRO A 84 -2.07 -3.73 5.81
CA PRO A 84 -3.48 -3.83 6.16
C PRO A 84 -4.38 -3.71 4.92
N VAL A 85 -5.59 -4.25 5.05
CA VAL A 85 -6.58 -4.26 3.95
C VAL A 85 -7.03 -2.83 3.58
N ASP A 86 -6.99 -1.91 4.54
CA ASP A 86 -7.37 -0.50 4.45
C ASP A 86 -6.18 0.45 4.21
N THR A 87 -5.04 -0.07 3.75
CA THR A 87 -3.84 0.76 3.52
C THR A 87 -4.07 1.86 2.48
N CYS A 88 -3.66 3.10 2.79
CA CYS A 88 -3.66 4.21 1.84
C CYS A 88 -2.57 4.09 0.76
N LEU A 89 -1.63 3.14 0.90
CA LEU A 89 -0.50 2.96 -0.01
C LEU A 89 -0.92 2.53 -1.42
N LEU A 90 -2.11 1.96 -1.60
CA LEU A 90 -2.64 1.62 -2.92
C LEU A 90 -2.96 2.88 -3.74
N GLU A 91 -3.55 3.90 -3.10
CA GLU A 91 -3.83 5.17 -3.76
C GLU A 91 -2.54 5.94 -4.04
N TYR A 92 -1.64 5.96 -3.06
CA TYR A 92 -0.29 6.50 -3.25
C TYR A 92 0.45 5.83 -4.43
N ALA A 93 0.40 4.50 -4.54
CA ALA A 93 1.02 3.76 -5.65
C ALA A 93 0.42 4.10 -7.02
N ARG A 94 -0.88 4.38 -7.09
CA ARG A 94 -1.53 4.88 -8.31
C ARG A 94 -1.01 6.27 -8.69
N LEU A 95 -0.93 7.20 -7.73
CA LEU A 95 -0.43 8.56 -7.97
C LEU A 95 1.04 8.56 -8.41
N VAL A 96 1.91 7.76 -7.76
CA VAL A 96 3.32 7.58 -8.15
C VAL A 96 3.43 7.12 -9.61
N ARG A 97 2.55 6.22 -10.06
CA ARG A 97 2.54 5.75 -11.46
C ARG A 97 2.05 6.83 -12.42
N ARG A 98 0.96 7.53 -12.08
CA ARG A 98 0.37 8.58 -12.92
C ARG A 98 1.28 9.79 -13.08
N LEU A 99 2.02 10.16 -12.04
CA LEU A 99 3.03 11.22 -12.06
C LEU A 99 4.35 10.77 -12.72
N GLY A 100 4.50 9.49 -13.07
CA GLY A 100 5.75 8.97 -13.64
C GLY A 100 6.92 8.92 -12.64
N LEU A 101 6.63 8.94 -11.34
CA LEU A 101 7.62 8.95 -10.27
C LEU A 101 8.21 7.57 -9.95
N LYS A 102 7.68 6.50 -10.55
CA LYS A 102 8.21 5.13 -10.37
C LYS A 102 9.62 5.03 -10.97
N PRO A 103 10.68 4.88 -10.16
CA PRO A 103 12.05 4.93 -10.67
C PRO A 103 12.42 3.66 -11.44
N LYS A 104 13.20 3.81 -12.52
CA LYS A 104 13.82 2.67 -13.22
C LYS A 104 14.98 2.06 -12.43
N ASN A 105 15.72 2.89 -11.71
CA ASN A 105 16.84 2.48 -10.85
C ASN A 105 16.47 2.72 -9.38
N THR A 106 15.57 1.89 -8.87
CA THR A 106 14.94 2.03 -7.56
C THR A 106 15.94 2.26 -6.42
N GLU A 107 17.01 1.47 -6.35
CA GLU A 107 17.92 1.54 -5.20
C GLU A 107 18.66 2.88 -5.16
N LYS A 108 19.26 3.32 -6.28
CA LYS A 108 20.00 4.60 -6.30
C LYS A 108 19.08 5.79 -6.00
N VAL A 109 17.90 5.80 -6.61
CA VAL A 109 16.94 6.90 -6.45
C VAL A 109 16.42 6.97 -5.01
N LEU A 110 16.10 5.85 -4.38
CA LEU A 110 15.68 5.83 -2.97
C LEU A 110 16.79 6.31 -2.03
N GLN A 111 18.05 5.93 -2.29
CA GLN A 111 19.18 6.42 -1.50
C GLN A 111 19.39 7.92 -1.67
N GLU A 112 19.27 8.45 -2.90
CA GLU A 112 19.37 9.89 -3.18
C GLU A 112 18.25 10.66 -2.47
N TYR A 113 17.00 10.20 -2.57
CA TYR A 113 15.87 10.78 -1.85
C TYR A 113 16.06 10.72 -0.33
N GLY A 114 16.52 9.59 0.21
CA GLY A 114 16.78 9.43 1.64
C GLY A 114 17.86 10.39 2.14
N ASN A 115 18.95 10.56 1.37
CA ASN A 115 20.01 11.51 1.70
C ASN A 115 19.53 12.96 1.66
N ARG A 116 18.68 13.32 0.69
CA ARG A 116 18.08 14.66 0.60
C ARG A 116 17.11 14.91 1.76
N ALA A 117 16.28 13.93 2.11
CA ALA A 117 15.33 14.03 3.21
C ALA A 117 16.04 14.11 4.59
N ARG A 118 17.11 13.33 4.82
CA ARG A 118 17.92 13.42 6.05
C ARG A 118 18.51 14.82 6.24
N LYS A 119 18.99 15.46 5.17
CA LYS A 119 19.57 16.82 5.20
C LYS A 119 18.57 17.91 5.59
N LEU A 120 17.27 17.64 5.49
CA LEU A 120 16.24 18.58 5.93
C LEU A 120 16.02 18.51 7.44
N GLU A 121 16.61 17.54 8.16
CA GLU A 121 16.58 17.44 9.63
C GLU A 121 15.16 17.53 10.22
N GLY A 122 14.16 17.00 9.49
CA GLY A 122 12.75 17.03 9.89
C GLY A 122 12.01 18.34 9.58
N GLN A 123 12.63 19.27 8.85
CA GLN A 123 11.93 20.41 8.28
C GLN A 123 10.79 19.92 7.37
N LYS A 124 9.57 20.34 7.70
CA LYS A 124 8.40 20.08 6.86
C LYS A 124 8.40 21.00 5.63
N LEU A 125 7.90 20.50 4.51
CA LEU A 125 7.81 21.22 3.25
C LEU A 125 6.36 21.56 2.91
N ASP A 126 6.12 22.74 2.35
CA ASP A 126 4.84 23.07 1.72
C ASP A 126 4.72 22.41 0.33
N LEU A 127 3.62 22.65 -0.37
CA LEU A 127 3.34 22.04 -1.66
C LEU A 127 4.38 22.46 -2.72
N GLU A 128 4.77 23.72 -2.74
CA GLU A 128 5.73 24.28 -3.69
C GLU A 128 7.14 23.70 -3.47
N ASP A 129 7.60 23.65 -2.22
CA ASP A 129 8.89 23.06 -1.86
C ASP A 129 8.89 21.54 -2.08
N PHE A 130 7.75 20.86 -1.86
CA PHE A 130 7.60 19.44 -2.20
C PHE A 130 7.66 19.19 -3.71
N ALA A 131 7.03 20.05 -4.52
CA ALA A 131 7.12 19.98 -5.97
C ALA A 131 8.58 20.13 -6.44
N GLN A 132 9.31 21.08 -5.87
CA GLN A 132 10.74 21.27 -6.12
C GLN A 132 11.57 20.06 -5.62
N PHE A 133 11.19 19.45 -4.49
CA PHE A 133 11.84 18.26 -3.99
C PHE A 133 11.74 17.11 -4.98
N LEU A 134 10.58 16.93 -5.62
CA LEU A 134 10.33 15.87 -6.61
C LEU A 134 10.77 16.19 -8.04
N ASP A 135 11.16 17.44 -8.32
CA ASP A 135 11.47 17.94 -9.67
C ASP A 135 10.27 17.79 -10.63
N VAL A 136 9.07 18.14 -10.14
CA VAL A 136 7.82 18.11 -10.92
C VAL A 136 7.03 19.41 -10.73
N PRO A 137 6.21 19.83 -11.71
CA PRO A 137 5.36 20.99 -11.54
C PRO A 137 4.21 20.70 -10.57
N VAL A 138 3.75 21.75 -9.88
CA VAL A 138 2.49 21.69 -9.11
C VAL A 138 1.34 21.34 -10.06
N SER A 139 0.60 20.29 -9.70
CA SER A 139 -0.55 19.78 -10.45
C SER A 139 -1.59 19.23 -9.48
N ASP A 140 -2.83 19.02 -9.94
CA ASP A 140 -3.88 18.43 -9.10
C ASP A 140 -3.46 17.06 -8.56
N MET A 141 -2.80 16.24 -9.39
CA MET A 141 -2.27 14.94 -8.96
C MET A 141 -1.18 15.05 -7.88
N LEU A 142 -0.36 16.12 -7.91
CA LEU A 142 0.62 16.38 -6.87
C LEU A 142 -0.06 16.84 -5.57
N ARG A 143 -1.13 17.64 -5.67
CA ARG A 143 -1.95 18.04 -4.53
C ARG A 143 -2.62 16.84 -3.87
N ASP A 144 -3.17 15.94 -4.68
CA ASP A 144 -3.74 14.67 -4.20
C ASP A 144 -2.67 13.87 -3.45
N MET A 145 -1.46 13.76 -4.01
CA MET A 145 -0.35 13.06 -3.35
C MET A 145 0.08 13.74 -2.04
N PHE A 146 0.17 15.06 -2.03
CA PHE A 146 0.52 15.84 -0.85
C PHE A 146 -0.50 15.62 0.28
N SER A 147 -1.80 15.61 -0.06
CA SER A 147 -2.88 15.41 0.91
C SER A 147 -2.86 14.05 1.61
N LEU A 148 -2.19 13.04 1.04
CA LEU A 148 -2.01 11.74 1.69
C LEU A 148 -1.10 11.79 2.92
N PHE A 149 -0.25 12.82 3.03
CA PHE A 149 0.71 13.00 4.13
C PHE A 149 0.38 14.22 5.01
N ASP A 150 -0.52 15.12 4.58
CA ASP A 150 -0.95 16.28 5.34
C ASP A 150 -2.09 15.93 6.31
N GLU A 151 -1.79 15.16 7.35
CA GLU A 151 -2.82 14.61 8.26
C GLU A 151 -3.56 15.63 9.12
N HIS A 152 -3.09 16.87 9.16
CA HIS A 152 -3.61 17.92 10.04
C HIS A 152 -4.08 19.16 9.27
N ASP A 153 -4.16 19.08 7.93
CA ASP A 153 -4.44 20.21 7.05
C ASP A 153 -3.52 21.42 7.37
N GLU A 154 -2.29 21.14 7.82
CA GLU A 154 -1.31 22.17 8.17
C GLU A 154 -0.67 22.77 6.91
N SER A 155 -0.91 22.19 5.73
CA SER A 155 -0.26 22.55 4.47
C SER A 155 1.24 22.29 4.48
N TYR A 156 1.70 21.35 5.31
CA TYR A 156 3.11 20.96 5.44
C TYR A 156 3.25 19.46 5.64
N ILE A 157 4.18 18.83 4.92
CA ILE A 157 4.47 17.38 5.04
C ILE A 157 5.92 17.14 5.43
N ASP A 158 6.17 16.04 6.14
CA ASP A 158 7.51 15.52 6.33
C ASP A 158 7.89 14.63 5.12
N VAL A 159 8.80 15.10 4.28
CA VAL A 159 9.21 14.35 3.08
C VAL A 159 9.85 13.00 3.39
N ARG A 160 10.30 12.75 4.63
CA ARG A 160 10.77 11.41 5.03
C ARG A 160 9.64 10.39 4.92
N GLU A 161 8.39 10.78 5.18
CA GLU A 161 7.22 9.91 5.03
C GLU A 161 6.98 9.54 3.55
N TYR A 162 7.08 10.52 2.65
CA TYR A 162 7.04 10.27 1.20
C TYR A 162 8.09 9.24 0.77
N VAL A 163 9.34 9.38 1.24
CA VAL A 163 10.42 8.46 0.88
C VAL A 163 10.16 7.05 1.41
N ILE A 164 9.63 6.91 2.62
CA ILE A 164 9.24 5.61 3.20
C ILE A 164 8.13 4.98 2.36
N ALA A 165 7.05 5.71 2.07
CA ALA A 165 5.94 5.21 1.27
C ALA A 165 6.39 4.82 -0.15
N LEU A 166 7.22 5.65 -0.79
CA LEU A 166 7.82 5.36 -2.10
C LEU A 166 8.62 4.06 -2.05
N SER A 167 9.38 3.88 -0.96
CA SER A 167 10.16 2.68 -0.74
C SER A 167 9.27 1.43 -0.67
N VAL A 168 8.17 1.46 0.09
CA VAL A 168 7.22 0.32 0.14
C VAL A 168 6.65 0.01 -1.23
N VAL A 169 6.18 1.03 -1.97
CA VAL A 169 5.60 0.84 -3.31
C VAL A 169 6.62 0.28 -4.31
N CYS A 170 7.88 0.71 -4.24
CA CYS A 170 8.90 0.28 -5.19
C CYS A 170 9.51 -1.08 -4.86
N ARG A 171 9.47 -1.51 -3.59
CA ARG A 171 10.06 -2.77 -3.12
C ARG A 171 9.20 -3.45 -2.03
N PRO A 172 7.97 -3.87 -2.35
CA PRO A 172 7.00 -4.29 -1.33
C PRO A 172 7.41 -5.55 -0.54
N ALA A 173 8.20 -6.45 -1.14
CA ALA A 173 8.75 -7.62 -0.46
C ALA A 173 10.04 -7.35 0.34
N ARG A 174 10.61 -6.13 0.31
CA ARG A 174 11.89 -5.78 0.96
C ARG A 174 11.69 -4.85 2.15
N THR A 175 10.78 -5.22 3.04
CA THR A 175 10.39 -4.44 4.22
C THR A 175 11.58 -4.05 5.09
N LEU A 176 12.54 -4.96 5.32
CA LEU A 176 13.73 -4.66 6.12
C LEU A 176 14.62 -3.56 5.51
N GLU A 177 14.74 -3.52 4.18
CA GLU A 177 15.50 -2.46 3.49
C GLU A 177 14.77 -1.12 3.60
N THR A 178 13.43 -1.13 3.55
CA THR A 178 12.59 0.05 3.83
C THR A 178 12.81 0.56 5.24
N MET A 179 12.81 -0.32 6.23
CA MET A 179 13.10 0.03 7.62
C MET A 179 14.51 0.60 7.77
N LYS A 180 15.51 -0.01 7.13
CA LYS A 180 16.89 0.48 7.16
C LYS A 180 17.00 1.90 6.61
N LEU A 181 16.34 2.16 5.47
CA LEU A 181 16.29 3.49 4.86
C LEU A 181 15.60 4.50 5.78
N ALA A 182 14.49 4.12 6.40
CA ALA A 182 13.75 4.94 7.34
C ALA A 182 14.61 5.30 8.56
N PHE A 183 15.19 4.31 9.24
CA PHE A 183 16.10 4.56 10.36
C PHE A 183 17.24 5.49 9.97
N LYS A 184 17.82 5.34 8.78
CA LYS A 184 18.89 6.22 8.30
C LYS A 184 18.46 7.68 8.11
N MET A 185 17.18 7.97 7.88
CA MET A 185 16.65 9.34 7.77
C MET A 185 16.25 9.96 9.11
N PHE A 186 16.00 9.14 10.13
CA PHE A 186 15.50 9.58 11.45
C PHE A 186 16.55 9.46 12.56
N GLU A 187 17.57 8.61 12.40
CA GLU A 187 18.58 8.36 13.44
C GLU A 187 19.30 9.65 13.83
N ALA A 188 19.48 9.85 15.13
CA ALA A 188 20.31 10.95 15.63
C ALA A 188 21.79 10.71 15.31
N GLU A 189 22.51 11.76 14.96
CA GLU A 189 23.93 11.68 14.57
C GLU A 189 24.83 11.18 15.72
N GLU A 190 24.45 11.41 16.98
CA GLU A 190 25.27 11.08 18.16
C GLU A 190 25.32 9.58 18.44
N ASP A 191 24.17 8.89 18.34
CA ASP A 191 24.01 7.51 18.80
C ASP A 191 23.42 6.56 17.74
N GLY A 192 23.03 7.08 16.58
CA GLY A 192 22.41 6.30 15.51
C GLY A 192 21.06 5.69 15.93
N ALA A 193 20.39 6.27 16.92
CA ALA A 193 19.15 5.77 17.47
C ALA A 193 17.96 6.69 17.16
N ILE A 194 16.77 6.10 17.19
CA ILE A 194 15.49 6.80 17.04
C ILE A 194 14.65 6.65 18.30
N THR A 195 13.78 7.60 18.53
CA THR A 195 12.80 7.62 19.61
C THR A 195 11.56 6.80 19.27
N GLN A 196 10.71 6.57 20.27
CA GLN A 196 9.43 5.88 20.09
C GLN A 196 8.48 6.63 19.14
N LEU A 197 8.48 7.96 19.18
CA LEU A 197 7.63 8.78 18.32
C LEU A 197 8.05 8.65 16.85
N GLU A 198 9.35 8.67 16.58
CA GLU A 198 9.89 8.49 15.23
C GLU A 198 9.62 7.08 14.70
N LEU A 199 9.75 6.04 15.54
CA LEU A 199 9.35 4.69 15.16
C LEU A 199 7.86 4.61 14.80
N ALA A 200 7.01 5.34 15.53
CA ALA A 200 5.58 5.41 15.24
C ALA A 200 5.32 5.97 13.85
N VAL A 201 5.94 7.11 13.50
CA VAL A 201 5.84 7.74 12.18
C VAL A 201 6.33 6.77 11.09
N ILE A 202 7.48 6.15 11.28
CA ILE A 202 8.06 5.20 10.32
C ILE A 202 7.10 4.05 10.00
N LEU A 203 6.61 3.36 11.05
CA LEU A 203 5.77 2.18 10.87
C LEU A 203 4.37 2.52 10.38
N LYS A 204 3.80 3.62 10.86
CA LYS A 204 2.53 4.16 10.41
C LYS A 204 2.56 4.44 8.90
N THR A 205 3.59 5.14 8.44
CA THR A 205 3.80 5.44 7.02
C THR A 205 4.04 4.17 6.20
N ALA A 206 4.89 3.27 6.69
CA ALA A 206 5.23 2.04 5.97
C ALA A 206 4.05 1.07 5.83
N LEU A 207 3.06 1.15 6.73
CA LEU A 207 1.82 0.39 6.66
C LEU A 207 0.68 1.16 5.97
N GLY A 208 0.81 2.48 5.82
CA GLY A 208 -0.24 3.34 5.26
C GLY A 208 -1.51 3.37 6.10
N VAL A 209 -1.36 3.51 7.43
CA VAL A 209 -2.48 3.56 8.38
C VAL A 209 -2.50 4.90 9.11
N THR A 210 -3.66 5.29 9.66
CA THR A 210 -3.81 6.56 10.41
C THR A 210 -3.40 6.44 11.88
N HIS A 211 -3.56 5.26 12.48
CA HIS A 211 -3.22 5.01 13.88
C HIS A 211 -2.49 3.69 14.03
N LEU A 212 -1.38 3.71 14.78
CA LEU A 212 -0.59 2.52 15.07
C LEU A 212 -0.03 2.59 16.49
N GLY A 213 -0.33 1.58 17.30
CA GLY A 213 0.26 1.43 18.62
C GLY A 213 1.63 0.77 18.55
N VAL A 214 2.71 1.53 18.76
CA VAL A 214 4.09 0.97 18.70
C VAL A 214 4.72 0.71 20.06
N SER A 215 4.06 1.07 21.17
CA SER A 215 4.65 0.98 22.51
C SER A 215 5.06 -0.43 22.92
N ARG A 216 4.25 -1.44 22.57
CA ARG A 216 4.56 -2.85 22.86
C ARG A 216 5.82 -3.30 22.12
N LEU A 217 5.94 -2.91 20.85
CA LEU A 217 7.12 -3.19 20.03
C LEU A 217 8.35 -2.47 20.56
N PHE A 218 8.22 -1.18 20.85
CA PHE A 218 9.32 -0.36 21.33
C PHE A 218 9.91 -0.90 22.64
N ASN A 219 9.05 -1.21 23.62
CA ASN A 219 9.47 -1.74 24.91
C ASN A 219 10.10 -3.14 24.80
N ALA A 220 9.71 -3.94 23.79
CA ALA A 220 10.35 -5.23 23.54
C ALA A 220 11.78 -5.10 23.00
N ILE A 221 12.12 -3.95 22.40
CA ILE A 221 13.45 -3.66 21.83
C ILE A 221 14.31 -2.87 22.83
N ASP A 222 13.73 -1.88 23.52
CA ASP A 222 14.41 -1.02 24.48
C ASP A 222 14.43 -1.62 25.89
N LEU A 223 15.06 -2.80 26.03
CA LEU A 223 15.15 -3.51 27.31
C LEU A 223 15.94 -2.75 28.39
N ALA A 224 16.74 -1.76 27.98
CA ALA A 224 17.55 -0.95 28.87
C ALA A 224 16.85 0.37 29.29
N ASP A 225 15.60 0.58 28.85
CA ASP A 225 14.78 1.78 29.14
C ASP A 225 15.53 3.08 28.82
N THR A 226 16.18 3.10 27.65
CA THR A 226 16.97 4.25 27.19
C THR A 226 16.11 5.33 26.53
N GLY A 227 14.86 5.01 26.19
CA GLY A 227 13.97 5.85 25.40
C GLY A 227 14.32 5.87 23.91
N LYS A 228 15.31 5.07 23.47
CA LYS A 228 15.83 5.07 22.09
C LYS A 228 16.21 3.67 21.60
N ILE A 229 16.06 3.42 20.30
CA ILE A 229 16.44 2.14 19.66
C ILE A 229 17.23 2.35 18.37
N THR A 230 18.14 1.43 18.08
CA THR A 230 18.90 1.42 16.81
C THR A 230 18.30 0.41 15.83
N PHE A 231 18.62 0.57 14.54
CA PHE A 231 18.16 -0.36 13.50
C PHE A 231 18.60 -1.80 13.77
N GLU A 232 19.81 -2.02 14.29
CA GLU A 232 20.33 -3.37 14.58
C GLU A 232 19.53 -4.08 15.68
N LYS A 233 19.10 -3.35 16.72
CA LYS A 233 18.22 -3.90 17.76
C LYS A 233 16.86 -4.27 17.19
N PHE A 234 16.27 -3.38 16.38
CA PHE A 234 15.00 -3.62 15.69
C PHE A 234 15.07 -4.83 14.75
N ARG A 235 16.12 -4.90 13.91
CA ARG A 235 16.38 -6.00 13.00
C ARG A 235 16.51 -7.33 13.72
N SER A 236 17.25 -7.36 14.83
CA SER A 236 17.46 -8.58 15.62
C SER A 236 16.13 -9.14 16.15
N LEU A 237 15.19 -8.28 16.56
CA LEU A 237 13.85 -8.72 16.98
C LEU A 237 13.02 -9.25 15.80
N MET A 238 13.10 -8.63 14.63
CA MET A 238 12.41 -9.08 13.42
C MET A 238 12.92 -10.44 12.92
N GLU A 239 14.23 -10.68 13.00
CA GLU A 239 14.83 -11.96 12.59
C GLU A 239 14.46 -13.10 13.55
N LEU A 240 14.15 -12.78 14.81
CA LEU A 240 13.74 -13.77 15.82
C LEU A 240 12.25 -14.15 15.73
N ASN A 241 11.39 -13.25 15.22
CA ASN A 241 9.94 -13.44 15.18
C ASN A 241 9.41 -13.30 13.75
N SER A 242 9.11 -14.43 13.10
CA SER A 242 8.57 -14.45 11.73
C SER A 242 7.19 -13.77 11.60
N ASP A 243 6.41 -13.74 12.68
CA ASP A 243 5.05 -13.16 12.74
C ASP A 243 4.99 -11.87 13.58
N PHE A 244 6.11 -11.13 13.69
CA PHE A 244 6.23 -9.99 14.62
C PHE A 244 5.12 -8.92 14.49
N ALA A 245 4.61 -8.70 13.27
CA ALA A 245 3.57 -7.71 13.02
C ALA A 245 2.28 -8.07 13.76
N GLU A 246 1.91 -9.36 13.77
CA GLU A 246 0.73 -9.83 14.52
C GLU A 246 0.95 -9.71 16.02
N ASP A 247 2.13 -10.09 16.52
CA ASP A 247 2.39 -10.14 17.95
C ASP A 247 2.43 -8.76 18.63
N PHE A 248 2.97 -7.75 17.91
CA PHE A 248 3.30 -6.46 18.50
C PHE A 248 2.49 -5.28 17.96
N LEU A 249 2.00 -5.34 16.72
CA LEU A 249 1.29 -4.22 16.08
C LEU A 249 -0.24 -4.40 16.11
N THR A 250 -0.75 -5.61 16.31
CA THR A 250 -2.18 -5.81 16.54
C THR A 250 -2.54 -5.51 18.01
N SER A 251 -3.67 -4.83 18.19
CA SER A 251 -4.23 -4.63 19.53
C SER A 251 -4.68 -5.99 20.10
N PRO A 252 -4.48 -6.26 21.41
CA PRO A 252 -4.97 -7.50 22.00
C PRO A 252 -6.48 -7.61 21.78
N PRO A 253 -7.03 -8.80 21.49
CA PRO A 253 -8.45 -8.97 21.28
C PRO A 253 -9.19 -8.52 22.53
N SER A 254 -9.99 -7.46 22.42
CA SER A 254 -10.92 -7.08 23.48
C SER A 254 -11.84 -8.27 23.79
N LEU A 255 -11.83 -8.71 25.04
CA LEU A 255 -12.71 -9.77 25.56
C LEU A 255 -14.16 -9.30 25.54
N ASN A 256 -14.85 -9.48 24.41
CA ASN A 256 -16.31 -9.47 24.33
C ASN A 256 -16.80 -10.88 23.97
N PRO A 257 -17.29 -11.69 24.93
CA PRO A 257 -17.67 -13.08 24.70
C PRO A 257 -19.10 -13.19 24.15
N ARG A 258 -19.40 -12.49 23.04
CA ARG A 258 -20.65 -12.64 22.28
C ARG A 258 -20.53 -11.98 20.90
N GLY A 259 -19.79 -12.63 20.02
CA GLY A 259 -19.75 -12.35 18.59
C GLY A 259 -19.70 -13.67 17.84
N THR A 260 -20.77 -13.98 17.11
CA THR A 260 -20.92 -15.20 16.31
C THR A 260 -19.72 -15.42 15.39
N ALA A 261 -19.21 -16.65 15.33
CA ALA A 261 -18.19 -17.08 14.39
C ALA A 261 -18.61 -16.71 12.96
N THR A 262 -17.95 -15.72 12.37
CA THR A 262 -18.03 -15.47 10.93
C THR A 262 -17.24 -16.56 10.20
N PRO A 263 -17.81 -17.18 9.15
CA PRO A 263 -17.08 -18.15 8.36
C PRO A 263 -15.89 -17.43 7.69
N LYS A 264 -14.78 -18.15 7.51
CA LYS A 264 -13.63 -17.68 6.74
C LYS A 264 -14.11 -17.20 5.37
N LEU A 265 -14.23 -15.88 5.20
CA LEU A 265 -14.46 -15.27 3.91
C LEU A 265 -13.15 -15.37 3.14
N SER A 266 -13.06 -16.34 2.23
CA SER A 266 -12.01 -16.32 1.21
C SER A 266 -12.26 -15.13 0.31
N ASN A 267 -11.24 -14.28 0.16
CA ASN A 267 -11.21 -13.03 -0.62
C ASN A 267 -11.77 -11.81 0.12
N GLY A 268 -10.97 -11.29 1.05
CA GLY A 268 -11.13 -9.92 1.56
C GLY A 268 -10.81 -8.93 0.44
N ILE A 269 -11.83 -8.43 -0.22
CA ILE A 269 -11.79 -7.23 -1.06
C ILE A 269 -12.65 -6.21 -0.32
N CYS A 270 -12.09 -5.04 -0.02
CA CYS A 270 -12.72 -3.96 0.74
C CYS A 270 -14.11 -3.58 0.21
N PRO A 271 -15.05 -3.19 1.09
CA PRO A 271 -16.19 -2.38 0.69
C PRO A 271 -15.74 -0.96 0.32
N ASP A 272 -16.35 -0.47 -0.75
CA ASP A 272 -16.08 0.74 -1.53
C ASP A 272 -16.12 2.05 -0.73
N PHE A 273 -15.12 2.93 -0.91
CA PHE A 273 -15.20 4.36 -0.61
C PHE A 273 -15.28 5.12 -1.94
N SER A 274 -16.43 5.02 -2.61
CA SER A 274 -16.77 5.92 -3.71
C SER A 274 -17.56 7.11 -3.14
N PRO A 275 -17.21 8.36 -3.45
CA PRO A 275 -18.07 9.50 -3.14
C PRO A 275 -19.38 9.36 -3.91
N ASN A 276 -20.51 9.49 -3.21
CA ASN A 276 -21.84 9.45 -3.82
C ASN A 276 -21.98 10.62 -4.81
N ASP A 277 -21.93 10.34 -6.11
CA ASP A 277 -22.46 11.24 -7.14
C ASP A 277 -24.00 11.23 -7.07
N HIS A 278 -24.55 12.04 -6.16
CA HIS A 278 -25.94 12.45 -6.22
C HIS A 278 -26.12 13.46 -7.36
N VAL A 279 -26.31 12.96 -8.59
CA VAL A 279 -26.91 13.78 -9.64
C VAL A 279 -28.42 13.83 -9.39
N ALA A 280 -28.86 14.98 -8.89
CA ALA A 280 -30.24 15.34 -8.72
C ALA A 280 -31.01 15.21 -10.06
N ALA A 281 -32.07 14.41 -10.04
CA ALA A 281 -33.11 14.48 -11.06
C ALA A 281 -34.00 15.68 -10.75
N GLU A 282 -33.84 16.78 -11.49
CA GLU A 282 -34.90 17.79 -11.61
C GLU A 282 -35.79 17.48 -12.82
N ARG A 283 -37.06 17.80 -12.61
CA ARG A 283 -38.23 17.56 -13.47
C ARG A 283 -38.28 18.48 -14.67
#